data_AF-A0A2S9IY35-F1
#
_entry.id   AF-A0A2S9IY35-F1
#
_cell.length_a   1.000
_cell.length_b   1.000
_cell.length_c   1.000
_cell.angle_alpha   90.00
_cell.angle_beta   90.00
_cell.angle_gamma   90.00
#
_symmetry.space_group_name_H-M   'P 1'
#
loop_
_entity.id
_entity.type
_entity.pdbx_description
1 polymer ?
#
loop_
_entity_poly.entity_id
_entity_poly.type
_entity_poly.pdbx_seq_one_letter_code
_entity_poly.pdbx_strand_id
1 'polypeptide(L)'
;MGKLIDTIGNTPLVEITSFHDNSNVKIFAKMEGNNPAGSVKDRAALNMIRSALERGEITKESRLIEATSGNTGIALAMIAGLYGLELELVMPSTSTRERTLTMEAYGAKVTLLDNMETCRDYAEEKAASGDYFILNQFANPDNYKAHIKSTGPEIWRDTEGKITHFVSAMGTTGTIMGCSMFLKNENPDIQVVGCQPTEESSIPGIRRWPAAYLPKIFDASRVDRVIDIAQQDAVGRTRELVRREGIFAGMSTGGAFHAALQVANEIDEGVVVFVACDRGDRYLSSDLFG
;
A
#
# COMPACT_ATOMS: atom_id res chain seq x y z
N MET A 1 -19.25 3.78 20.28
CA MET A 1 -17.88 4.05 20.78
C MET A 1 -17.00 2.93 20.26
N GLY A 2 -15.91 3.24 19.55
CA GLY A 2 -15.01 2.24 18.94
C GLY A 2 -13.57 2.44 19.41
N LYS A 3 -12.72 1.45 19.19
CA LYS A 3 -11.27 1.50 19.40
C LYS A 3 -10.57 2.02 18.14
N LEU A 4 -9.33 2.48 18.25
CA LEU A 4 -8.54 2.94 17.09
C LEU A 4 -8.43 1.89 15.98
N ILE A 5 -8.33 0.61 16.35
CA ILE A 5 -8.26 -0.51 15.40
C ILE A 5 -9.52 -0.62 14.52
N ASP A 6 -10.66 -0.16 15.02
CA ASP A 6 -11.95 -0.18 14.31
C ASP A 6 -12.03 0.94 13.26
N THR A 7 -11.08 1.89 13.26
CA THR A 7 -10.98 2.95 12.26
C THR A 7 -10.06 2.60 11.08
N ILE A 8 -9.51 1.37 11.06
CA ILE A 8 -8.74 0.87 9.91
C ILE A 8 -9.72 0.37 8.85
N GLY A 9 -9.55 0.86 7.63
CA GLY A 9 -10.46 0.61 6.53
C GLY A 9 -11.70 1.50 6.52
N ASN A 10 -12.70 1.12 5.73
CA ASN A 10 -13.85 1.98 5.37
C ASN A 10 -13.41 3.40 4.97
N THR A 11 -12.32 3.48 4.20
CA THR A 11 -11.74 4.74 3.76
C THR A 11 -12.64 5.40 2.72
N PRO A 12 -12.68 6.74 2.62
CA PRO A 12 -13.51 7.41 1.63
C PRO A 12 -13.15 7.03 0.19
N LEU A 13 -14.16 7.02 -0.69
CA LEU A 13 -14.01 7.00 -2.13
C LEU A 13 -14.39 8.39 -2.67
N VAL A 14 -13.45 9.09 -3.31
CA VAL A 14 -13.60 10.52 -3.69
C VAL A 14 -13.51 10.68 -5.21
N GLU A 15 -14.47 11.36 -5.82
CA GLU A 15 -14.47 11.63 -7.26
C GLU A 15 -13.40 12.66 -7.64
N ILE A 16 -12.68 12.41 -8.74
CA ILE A 16 -11.79 13.37 -9.38
C ILE A 16 -12.61 14.17 -10.39
N THR A 17 -12.64 15.49 -10.25
CA THR A 17 -13.61 16.33 -11.00
C THR A 17 -12.96 17.24 -12.04
N SER A 18 -11.65 17.45 -11.96
CA SER A 18 -10.98 18.49 -12.76
C SER A 18 -10.22 17.97 -13.98
N PHE A 19 -10.09 16.65 -14.20
CA PHE A 19 -9.09 16.09 -15.13
C PHE A 19 -9.65 15.37 -16.35
N HIS A 20 -10.97 15.23 -16.45
CA HIS A 20 -11.60 14.44 -17.50
C HIS A 20 -12.96 15.04 -17.89
N ASP A 21 -13.16 15.30 -19.18
CA ASP A 21 -14.32 16.03 -19.68
C ASP A 21 -15.47 15.12 -20.15
N ASN A 22 -15.21 13.83 -20.41
CA ASN A 22 -16.28 12.90 -20.81
C ASN A 22 -17.11 12.49 -19.57
N SER A 23 -18.37 12.91 -19.56
CA SER A 23 -19.31 12.75 -18.45
C SER A 23 -19.74 11.30 -18.17
N ASN A 24 -19.51 10.39 -19.13
CA ASN A 24 -19.83 8.97 -18.99
C ASN A 24 -18.72 8.17 -18.31
N VAL A 25 -17.55 8.80 -18.06
CA VAL A 25 -16.44 8.18 -17.34
C VAL A 25 -16.23 8.90 -16.02
N LYS A 26 -16.17 8.12 -14.95
CA LYS A 26 -15.90 8.60 -13.60
C LYS A 26 -14.59 8.05 -13.09
N ILE A 27 -13.78 8.91 -12.46
CA ILE A 27 -12.53 8.51 -11.82
C ILE A 27 -12.67 8.74 -10.32
N PHE A 28 -12.37 7.73 -9.50
CA PHE A 28 -12.40 7.84 -8.06
C PHE A 28 -11.07 7.45 -7.41
N ALA A 29 -10.70 8.18 -6.35
CA ALA A 29 -9.59 7.88 -5.46
C ALA A 29 -10.09 7.15 -4.21
N LYS A 30 -9.58 5.94 -3.95
CA LYS A 30 -9.77 5.24 -2.67
C LYS A 30 -8.73 5.75 -1.67
N MET A 31 -9.17 6.54 -0.69
CA MET A 31 -8.34 7.39 0.17
C MET A 31 -7.69 6.64 1.34
N GLU A 32 -6.69 5.80 1.05
CA GLU A 32 -6.01 4.97 2.06
C GLU A 32 -5.15 5.75 3.06
N GLY A 33 -4.85 7.02 2.77
CA GLY A 33 -4.29 7.96 3.74
C GLY A 33 -5.22 8.26 4.93
N ASN A 34 -6.49 7.83 4.90
CA ASN A 34 -7.42 7.99 6.01
C ASN A 34 -7.31 6.89 7.09
N ASN A 35 -6.54 5.83 6.84
CA ASN A 35 -6.18 4.90 7.91
C ASN A 35 -5.39 5.63 9.02
N PRO A 36 -5.43 5.16 10.28
CA PRO A 36 -4.91 5.89 11.44
C PRO A 36 -3.40 6.17 11.40
N ALA A 37 -2.59 5.26 10.88
CA ALA A 37 -1.16 5.47 10.60
C ALA A 37 -0.91 6.00 9.17
N GLY A 38 -1.95 6.49 8.49
CA GLY A 38 -1.85 7.34 7.32
C GLY A 38 -1.52 6.64 6.01
N SER A 39 -1.71 5.32 5.91
CA SER A 39 -1.45 4.59 4.65
C SER A 39 -2.26 3.30 4.50
N VAL A 40 -2.28 2.75 3.29
CA VAL A 40 -2.85 1.44 2.95
C VAL A 40 -2.25 0.27 3.75
N LYS A 41 -1.04 0.43 4.31
CA LYS A 41 -0.33 -0.64 5.00
C LYS A 41 -0.97 -1.03 6.34
N ASP A 42 -1.77 -0.16 6.94
CA ASP A 42 -2.50 -0.42 8.17
C ASP A 42 -3.39 -1.66 8.06
N ARG A 43 -4.03 -1.85 6.89
CA ARG A 43 -4.88 -3.02 6.61
C ARG A 43 -4.09 -4.32 6.66
N ALA A 44 -2.97 -4.37 5.94
CA ALA A 44 -2.12 -5.55 5.88
C ALA A 44 -1.45 -5.83 7.23
N ALA A 45 -0.91 -4.81 7.89
CA ALA A 45 -0.31 -4.92 9.22
C ALA A 45 -1.30 -5.49 10.24
N LEU A 46 -2.52 -4.94 10.29
CA LEU A 46 -3.59 -5.45 11.14
C LEU A 46 -3.89 -6.92 10.83
N ASN A 47 -4.14 -7.24 9.56
CA ASN A 47 -4.58 -8.59 9.22
C ASN A 47 -3.47 -9.63 9.42
N MET A 48 -2.21 -9.32 9.13
CA MET A 48 -1.08 -10.23 9.37
C MET A 48 -0.91 -10.53 10.86
N ILE A 49 -0.85 -9.50 11.72
CA ILE A 49 -0.68 -9.70 13.17
C ILE A 49 -1.89 -10.40 13.78
N ARG A 50 -3.10 -9.93 13.48
CA ARG A 50 -4.33 -10.52 14.01
C ARG A 50 -4.46 -11.99 13.61
N SER A 51 -4.23 -12.32 12.34
CA SER A 51 -4.41 -13.69 11.88
C SER A 51 -3.32 -14.63 12.43
N ALA A 52 -2.09 -14.15 12.62
CA ALA A 52 -1.04 -14.92 13.28
C ALA A 52 -1.38 -15.21 14.76
N LEU A 53 -1.94 -14.23 15.48
CA LEU A 53 -2.46 -14.43 16.85
C LEU A 53 -3.63 -15.42 16.88
N GLU A 54 -4.60 -15.28 15.96
CA GLU A 54 -5.77 -16.17 15.88
C GLU A 54 -5.37 -17.62 15.59
N ARG A 55 -4.31 -17.84 14.82
CA ARG A 55 -3.75 -19.18 14.53
C ARG A 55 -2.81 -19.69 15.62
N GLY A 56 -2.45 -18.88 16.61
CA GLY A 56 -1.48 -19.23 17.64
C GLY A 56 -0.03 -19.31 17.15
N GLU A 57 0.28 -18.72 15.98
CA GLU A 57 1.64 -18.64 15.44
C GLU A 57 2.51 -17.66 16.25
N ILE A 58 1.86 -16.66 16.86
CA ILE A 58 2.44 -15.73 17.82
C ILE A 58 1.53 -15.60 19.05
N THR A 59 2.12 -15.25 20.18
CA THR A 59 1.45 -14.94 21.45
C THR A 59 1.85 -13.54 21.92
N LYS A 60 1.37 -13.10 23.10
CA LYS A 60 1.75 -11.79 23.67
C LYS A 60 3.24 -11.70 24.03
N GLU A 61 3.86 -12.84 24.25
CA GLU A 61 5.27 -13.01 24.59
C GLU A 61 6.15 -13.12 23.33
N SER A 62 5.56 -13.25 22.14
CA SER A 62 6.31 -13.29 20.89
C SER A 62 6.92 -11.94 20.55
N ARG A 63 8.09 -11.98 19.92
CA ARG A 63 8.85 -10.81 19.48
C ARG A 63 8.80 -10.77 17.96
N LEU A 64 8.34 -9.66 17.41
CA LEU A 64 8.22 -9.50 15.97
C LEU A 64 9.48 -8.84 15.41
N ILE A 65 9.87 -9.22 14.19
CA ILE A 65 10.91 -8.52 13.43
C ILE A 65 10.50 -8.36 11.96
N GLU A 66 10.79 -7.21 11.37
CA GLU A 66 10.59 -6.98 9.94
C GLU A 66 11.65 -6.03 9.38
N ALA A 67 12.17 -6.36 8.20
CA ALA A 67 13.09 -5.49 7.46
C ALA A 67 12.28 -4.52 6.58
N THR A 68 12.11 -3.27 7.02
CA THR A 68 11.31 -2.27 6.30
C THR A 68 11.64 -0.84 6.73
N SER A 69 11.79 0.05 5.75
CA SER A 69 12.00 1.50 5.96
C SER A 69 10.80 2.37 5.55
N GLY A 70 9.66 1.75 5.21
CA GLY A 70 8.49 2.44 4.64
C GLY A 70 7.25 2.38 5.52
N ASN A 71 6.10 2.65 4.90
CA ASN A 71 4.78 2.66 5.55
C ASN A 71 4.44 1.33 6.26
N THR A 72 4.96 0.19 5.80
CA THR A 72 4.75 -1.09 6.50
C THR A 72 5.35 -1.07 7.89
N GLY A 73 6.53 -0.47 8.09
CA GLY A 73 7.16 -0.38 9.41
C GLY A 73 6.32 0.48 10.37
N ILE A 74 5.82 1.62 9.88
CA ILE A 74 4.93 2.50 10.66
C ILE A 74 3.64 1.78 11.04
N ALA A 75 2.99 1.13 10.08
CA ALA A 75 1.75 0.38 10.30
C ALA A 75 1.96 -0.78 11.28
N LEU A 76 3.06 -1.53 11.14
CA LEU A 76 3.41 -2.62 12.07
C LEU A 76 3.70 -2.09 13.48
N ALA A 77 4.44 -0.99 13.61
CA ALA A 77 4.72 -0.39 14.91
C ALA A 77 3.43 0.01 15.64
N MET A 78 2.51 0.69 14.94
CA MET A 78 1.21 1.04 15.50
C MET A 78 0.42 -0.20 15.93
N ILE A 79 0.30 -1.22 15.06
CA ILE A 79 -0.50 -2.42 15.35
C ILE A 79 0.13 -3.25 16.47
N ALA A 80 1.45 -3.48 16.44
CA ALA A 80 2.16 -4.19 17.48
C ALA A 80 1.96 -3.51 18.84
N GLY A 81 2.09 -2.17 18.90
CA GLY A 81 1.80 -1.39 20.10
C GLY A 81 0.36 -1.55 20.59
N LEU A 82 -0.64 -1.53 19.70
CA LEU A 82 -2.04 -1.77 20.07
C LEU A 82 -2.32 -3.18 20.60
N TYR A 83 -1.55 -4.18 20.13
CA TYR A 83 -1.59 -5.54 20.66
C TYR A 83 -0.63 -5.76 21.83
N GLY A 84 0.18 -4.78 22.24
CA GLY A 84 1.20 -4.93 23.28
C GLY A 84 2.27 -5.97 22.94
N LEU A 85 2.66 -6.07 21.67
CA LEU A 85 3.71 -6.96 21.17
C LEU A 85 5.03 -6.21 21.04
N GLU A 86 6.14 -6.88 21.34
CA GLU A 86 7.47 -6.37 21.00
C GLU A 86 7.66 -6.40 19.47
N LEU A 87 8.15 -5.29 18.91
CA LEU A 87 8.51 -5.21 17.50
C LEU A 87 9.89 -4.57 17.34
N GLU A 88 10.74 -5.24 16.56
CA GLU A 88 11.98 -4.69 16.05
C GLU A 88 11.87 -4.43 14.54
N LEU A 89 12.18 -3.21 14.12
CA LEU A 89 12.21 -2.79 12.73
C LEU A 89 13.65 -2.55 12.31
N VAL A 90 14.06 -3.24 11.25
CA VAL A 90 15.43 -3.18 10.73
C VAL A 90 15.41 -2.40 9.43
N MET A 91 16.20 -1.34 9.32
CA MET A 91 16.19 -0.48 8.13
C MET A 91 17.54 0.16 7.84
N PRO A 92 17.78 0.62 6.59
CA PRO A 92 19.02 1.31 6.26
C PRO A 92 19.18 2.60 7.05
N SER A 93 20.41 2.95 7.42
CA SER A 93 20.79 4.21 8.06
C SER A 93 20.48 5.44 7.21
N THR A 94 20.28 5.26 5.90
CA THR A 94 19.81 6.27 4.95
C THR A 94 18.30 6.56 5.05
N SER A 95 17.56 5.84 5.89
CA SER A 95 16.13 6.10 6.13
C SER A 95 15.93 7.48 6.76
N THR A 96 14.85 8.17 6.38
CA THR A 96 14.60 9.52 6.90
C THR A 96 14.36 9.51 8.40
N ARG A 97 14.90 10.51 9.10
CA ARG A 97 14.76 10.65 10.55
C ARG A 97 13.29 10.65 11.01
N GLU A 98 12.42 11.27 10.23
CA GLU A 98 10.97 11.33 10.52
C GLU A 98 10.34 9.93 10.57
N ARG A 99 10.76 9.00 9.69
CA ARG A 99 10.24 7.64 9.69
C ARG A 99 10.72 6.85 10.90
N THR A 100 12.01 6.94 11.23
CA THR A 100 12.60 6.32 12.43
C THR A 100 11.87 6.79 13.69
N LEU A 101 11.76 8.11 13.88
CA LEU A 101 11.09 8.70 15.04
C LEU A 101 9.61 8.32 15.12
N THR A 102 8.91 8.22 13.99
CA THR A 102 7.51 7.79 13.97
C THR A 102 7.38 6.35 14.46
N MET A 103 8.26 5.45 14.03
CA MET A 103 8.23 4.04 14.43
C MET A 103 8.58 3.88 15.92
N GLU A 104 9.59 4.60 16.40
CA GLU A 104 9.97 4.64 17.82
C GLU A 104 8.85 5.25 18.69
N ALA A 105 8.15 6.27 18.20
CA ALA A 105 7.02 6.87 18.92
C ALA A 105 5.85 5.89 19.13
N TYR A 106 5.68 4.91 18.24
CA TYR A 106 4.74 3.81 18.42
C TYR A 106 5.28 2.67 19.31
N GLY A 107 6.51 2.80 19.82
CA GLY A 107 7.14 1.85 20.74
C GLY A 107 7.95 0.74 20.07
N ALA A 108 8.18 0.80 18.75
CA ALA A 108 9.04 -0.16 18.08
C ALA A 108 10.52 0.12 18.38
N LYS A 109 11.31 -0.94 18.56
CA LYS A 109 12.77 -0.84 18.52
C LYS A 109 13.20 -0.67 17.08
N VAL A 110 14.03 0.33 16.79
CA VAL A 110 14.62 0.50 15.45
C VAL A 110 16.10 0.13 15.46
N THR A 111 16.50 -0.73 14.52
CA THR A 111 17.89 -1.13 14.27
C THR A 111 18.30 -0.61 12.90
N LEU A 112 19.33 0.24 12.86
CA LEU A 112 19.85 0.83 11.62
C LEU A 112 21.07 0.06 11.13
N LEU A 113 21.07 -0.35 9.86
CA LEU A 113 22.18 -1.04 9.18
C LEU A 113 22.53 -0.35 7.86
N ASP A 114 23.49 -0.88 7.10
CA ASP A 114 24.05 -0.19 5.93
C ASP A 114 23.08 -0.11 4.75
N ASN A 115 22.46 -1.24 4.38
CA ASN A 115 21.58 -1.31 3.22
C ASN A 115 20.41 -2.29 3.44
N MET A 116 19.46 -2.32 2.49
CA MET A 116 18.24 -3.12 2.65
C MET A 116 18.51 -4.63 2.58
N GLU A 117 19.55 -5.07 1.89
CA GLU A 117 19.96 -6.48 1.84
C GLU A 117 20.46 -6.92 3.21
N THR A 118 21.40 -6.18 3.81
CA THR A 118 21.88 -6.45 5.17
C THR A 118 20.77 -6.39 6.22
N CYS A 119 19.77 -5.52 6.03
CA CYS A 119 18.60 -5.47 6.92
C CYS A 119 17.76 -6.74 6.86
N ARG A 120 17.61 -7.31 5.66
CA ARG A 120 16.86 -8.55 5.46
C ARG A 120 17.61 -9.74 6.04
N ASP A 121 18.89 -9.86 5.74
CA ASP A 121 19.73 -10.94 6.26
C ASP A 121 19.72 -10.95 7.80
N TYR A 122 19.89 -9.78 8.43
CA TYR A 122 19.81 -9.64 9.88
C TYR A 122 18.45 -10.10 10.45
N ALA A 123 17.35 -9.69 9.81
CA ALA A 123 16.01 -10.10 10.25
C ALA A 123 15.83 -11.61 10.12
N GLU A 124 16.21 -12.19 8.97
CA GLU A 124 16.11 -13.61 8.65
C GLU A 124 16.97 -14.48 9.60
N GLU A 125 18.21 -14.08 9.87
CA GLU A 125 19.09 -14.76 10.84
C GLU A 125 18.50 -14.76 12.26
N LYS A 126 17.95 -13.62 12.70
CA LYS A 126 17.35 -13.48 14.02
C LYS A 126 16.05 -14.27 14.18
N ALA A 127 15.29 -14.43 13.11
CA ALA A 127 14.13 -15.30 13.12
C ALA A 127 14.54 -16.78 13.12
N ALA A 128 15.62 -17.13 12.42
CA ALA A 128 16.15 -18.48 12.39
C ALA A 128 16.70 -18.94 13.77
N SER A 129 17.08 -18.02 14.67
CA SER A 129 17.44 -18.37 16.06
C SER A 129 16.25 -18.87 16.88
N GLY A 130 15.02 -18.60 16.44
CA GLY A 130 13.77 -18.96 17.12
C GLY A 130 13.24 -17.90 18.09
N ASP A 131 13.97 -16.80 18.29
CA ASP A 131 13.59 -15.75 19.25
C ASP A 131 12.60 -14.73 18.67
N TYR A 132 12.47 -14.67 17.34
CA TYR A 132 11.67 -13.68 16.64
C TYR A 132 10.80 -14.29 15.54
N PHE A 133 9.64 -13.68 15.33
CA PHE A 133 8.73 -14.02 14.25
C PHE A 133 8.75 -12.94 13.15
N ILE A 134 8.99 -13.35 11.90
CA ILE A 134 8.92 -12.47 10.73
C ILE A 134 7.53 -12.56 10.11
N LEU A 135 6.88 -11.40 9.93
CA LEU A 135 5.58 -11.33 9.26
C LEU A 135 5.67 -11.54 7.75
N ASN A 136 6.76 -11.11 7.11
CA ASN A 136 7.09 -11.32 5.70
C ASN A 136 6.00 -10.78 4.74
N GLN A 137 5.86 -9.45 4.69
CA GLN A 137 4.85 -8.79 3.85
C GLN A 137 4.84 -9.19 2.36
N PHE A 138 5.92 -9.77 1.82
CA PHE A 138 6.05 -10.16 0.41
C PHE A 138 5.61 -11.60 0.13
N ALA A 139 5.48 -12.44 1.17
CA ALA A 139 5.09 -13.84 1.05
C ALA A 139 3.85 -14.20 1.87
N ASN A 140 3.49 -13.37 2.86
CA ASN A 140 2.41 -13.67 3.76
C ASN A 140 1.03 -13.44 3.10
N PRO A 141 0.20 -14.48 2.96
CA PRO A 141 -1.09 -14.35 2.31
C PRO A 141 -2.06 -13.46 3.10
N ASP A 142 -1.83 -13.24 4.39
CA ASP A 142 -2.64 -12.33 5.20
C ASP A 142 -2.45 -10.86 4.78
N ASN A 143 -1.43 -10.53 3.98
CA ASN A 143 -1.33 -9.24 3.30
C ASN A 143 -2.49 -9.05 2.32
N TYR A 144 -2.57 -9.86 1.26
CA TYR A 144 -3.61 -9.68 0.24
C TYR A 144 -5.01 -10.04 0.74
N LYS A 145 -5.13 -10.99 1.68
CA LYS A 145 -6.42 -11.31 2.32
C LYS A 145 -7.02 -10.11 3.07
N ALA A 146 -6.22 -9.17 3.54
CA ALA A 146 -6.73 -7.93 4.13
C ALA A 146 -7.61 -7.16 3.12
N HIS A 147 -7.20 -7.15 1.86
CA HIS A 147 -7.87 -6.43 0.77
C HIS A 147 -9.07 -7.21 0.23
N ILE A 148 -9.07 -8.55 0.27
CA ILE A 148 -10.26 -9.37 0.00
C ILE A 148 -11.34 -9.10 1.06
N LYS A 149 -10.95 -9.03 2.34
CA LYS A 149 -11.89 -8.83 3.47
C LYS A 149 -12.43 -7.41 3.58
N SER A 150 -11.77 -6.41 2.97
CA SER A 150 -12.09 -4.99 3.20
C SER A 150 -12.04 -4.13 1.94
N THR A 151 -10.85 -3.85 1.40
CA THR A 151 -10.68 -2.88 0.30
C THR A 151 -11.53 -3.18 -0.93
N GLY A 152 -11.54 -4.44 -1.41
CA GLY A 152 -12.39 -4.87 -2.52
C GLY A 152 -13.89 -4.69 -2.25
N PRO A 153 -14.43 -5.27 -1.16
CA PRO A 153 -15.83 -5.08 -0.77
C PRO A 153 -16.24 -3.62 -0.60
N GLU A 154 -15.38 -2.79 -0.01
CA GLU A 154 -15.65 -1.37 0.15
C GLU A 154 -15.76 -0.67 -1.21
N ILE A 155 -14.82 -0.90 -2.13
CA ILE A 155 -14.87 -0.31 -3.47
C ILE A 155 -16.12 -0.75 -4.22
N TRP A 156 -16.45 -2.03 -4.18
CA TRP A 156 -17.65 -2.57 -4.83
C TRP A 156 -18.93 -1.92 -4.27
N ARG A 157 -19.05 -1.85 -2.94
CA ARG A 157 -20.17 -1.20 -2.25
C ARG A 157 -20.25 0.29 -2.60
N ASP A 158 -19.14 1.02 -2.49
CA ASP A 158 -19.10 2.47 -2.64
C ASP A 158 -19.31 2.92 -4.09
N THR A 159 -19.08 2.02 -5.07
CA THR A 159 -19.41 2.22 -6.48
C THR A 159 -20.77 1.64 -6.88
N GLU A 160 -21.54 1.08 -5.93
CA GLU A 160 -22.80 0.38 -6.20
C GLU A 160 -22.66 -0.72 -7.28
N GLY A 161 -21.51 -1.41 -7.30
CA GLY A 161 -21.18 -2.44 -8.28
C GLY A 161 -20.85 -1.92 -9.69
N LYS A 162 -20.70 -0.60 -9.88
CA LYS A 162 -20.49 0.02 -11.19
C LYS A 162 -19.02 0.13 -11.60
N ILE A 163 -18.07 -0.19 -10.73
CA ILE A 163 -16.64 -0.20 -11.08
C ILE A 163 -16.39 -1.05 -12.33
N THR A 164 -15.66 -0.49 -13.30
CA THR A 164 -15.23 -1.19 -14.51
C THR A 164 -13.72 -1.38 -14.55
N HIS A 165 -12.96 -0.49 -13.94
CA HIS A 165 -11.49 -0.55 -13.90
C HIS A 165 -10.97 -0.30 -12.48
N PHE A 166 -10.07 -1.17 -12.01
CA PHE A 166 -9.35 -1.01 -10.75
C PHE A 166 -7.86 -0.80 -11.02
N VAL A 167 -7.29 0.29 -10.51
CA VAL A 167 -5.91 0.72 -10.76
C VAL A 167 -5.11 0.75 -9.46
N SER A 168 -3.95 0.10 -9.43
CA SER A 168 -3.14 0.01 -8.21
C SER A 168 -1.64 0.05 -8.48
N ALA A 169 -0.95 0.91 -7.72
CA ALA A 169 0.51 1.00 -7.73
C ALA A 169 1.13 -0.18 -6.96
N MET A 170 2.03 -0.91 -7.63
CA MET A 170 2.49 -2.23 -7.17
C MET A 170 3.76 -2.15 -6.31
N GLY A 171 3.56 -2.23 -5.00
CA GLY A 171 4.62 -2.47 -4.00
C GLY A 171 4.78 -3.96 -3.69
N THR A 172 4.24 -4.41 -2.56
CA THR A 172 4.18 -5.85 -2.22
C THR A 172 3.25 -6.64 -3.14
N THR A 173 2.41 -5.96 -3.92
CA THR A 173 1.28 -6.48 -4.72
C THR A 173 0.04 -6.92 -3.93
N GLY A 174 0.05 -6.84 -2.59
CA GLY A 174 -1.07 -7.29 -1.77
C GLY A 174 -2.41 -6.62 -2.09
N THR A 175 -2.40 -5.30 -2.31
CA THR A 175 -3.59 -4.52 -2.67
C THR A 175 -4.20 -4.97 -3.98
N ILE A 176 -3.40 -5.05 -5.05
CA ILE A 176 -3.90 -5.45 -6.36
C ILE A 176 -4.37 -6.91 -6.39
N MET A 177 -3.66 -7.81 -5.68
CA MET A 177 -4.04 -9.21 -5.60
C MET A 177 -5.37 -9.42 -4.89
N GLY A 178 -5.53 -8.82 -3.70
CA GLY A 178 -6.76 -9.00 -2.93
C GLY A 178 -7.96 -8.30 -3.56
N CYS A 179 -7.78 -7.09 -4.12
CA CYS A 179 -8.85 -6.42 -4.85
C CYS A 179 -9.21 -7.16 -6.14
N SER A 180 -8.24 -7.66 -6.92
CA SER A 180 -8.51 -8.46 -8.11
C SER A 180 -9.31 -9.73 -7.78
N MET A 181 -8.88 -10.47 -6.75
CA MET A 181 -9.58 -11.68 -6.30
C MET A 181 -11.04 -11.41 -5.93
N PHE A 182 -11.31 -10.33 -5.20
CA PHE A 182 -12.66 -9.98 -4.82
C PHE A 182 -13.47 -9.45 -6.00
N LEU A 183 -12.97 -8.43 -6.71
CA LEU A 183 -13.72 -7.74 -7.76
C LEU A 183 -14.02 -8.67 -8.94
N LYS A 184 -13.07 -9.50 -9.38
CA LYS A 184 -13.32 -10.47 -10.45
C LYS A 184 -14.25 -11.61 -10.03
N ASN A 185 -14.42 -11.85 -8.72
CA ASN A 185 -15.45 -12.77 -8.24
C ASN A 185 -16.85 -12.15 -8.36
N GLU A 186 -16.99 -10.84 -8.14
CA GLU A 186 -18.25 -10.12 -8.31
C GLU A 186 -18.58 -9.89 -9.79
N ASN A 187 -17.59 -9.49 -10.59
CA ASN A 187 -17.71 -9.32 -12.03
C ASN A 187 -16.37 -9.60 -12.73
N PRO A 188 -16.26 -10.71 -13.50
CA PRO A 188 -15.01 -11.09 -14.16
C PRO A 188 -14.54 -10.10 -15.24
N ASP A 189 -15.45 -9.26 -15.77
CA ASP A 189 -15.15 -8.28 -16.82
C ASP A 189 -14.42 -7.04 -16.29
N ILE A 190 -14.36 -6.84 -14.97
CA ILE A 190 -13.60 -5.74 -14.36
C ILE A 190 -12.13 -5.86 -14.75
N GLN A 191 -11.59 -4.78 -15.30
CA GLN A 191 -10.20 -4.67 -15.70
C GLN A 191 -9.34 -4.26 -14.51
N VAL A 192 -8.33 -5.07 -14.21
CA VAL A 192 -7.36 -4.85 -13.14
C VAL A 192 -6.06 -4.36 -13.75
N VAL A 193 -5.71 -3.12 -13.46
CA VAL A 193 -4.55 -2.43 -14.02
C VAL A 193 -3.50 -2.20 -12.93
N GLY A 194 -2.36 -2.85 -13.07
CA GLY A 194 -1.19 -2.59 -12.24
C GLY A 194 -0.39 -1.41 -12.77
N CYS A 195 0.24 -0.64 -11.90
CA CYS A 195 1.27 0.29 -12.32
C CYS A 195 2.59 0.09 -11.58
N GLN A 196 3.69 0.26 -12.32
CA GLN A 196 5.06 0.09 -11.83
C GLN A 196 5.96 1.18 -12.43
N PRO A 197 7.13 1.47 -11.85
CA PRO A 197 8.09 2.40 -12.45
C PRO A 197 8.65 1.89 -13.79
N THR A 198 9.01 2.81 -14.68
CA THR A 198 9.96 2.51 -15.78
C THR A 198 11.33 2.10 -15.20
N GLU A 199 12.21 1.51 -16.02
CA GLU A 199 13.49 0.94 -15.57
C GLU A 199 14.38 1.91 -14.77
N GLU A 200 14.42 3.18 -15.18
CA GLU A 200 15.27 4.21 -14.55
C GLU A 200 14.52 5.01 -13.46
N SER A 201 13.21 4.78 -13.29
CA SER A 201 12.39 5.58 -12.40
C SER A 201 12.39 5.08 -10.95
N SER A 202 12.47 6.01 -10.01
CA SER A 202 12.30 5.74 -8.58
C SER A 202 11.02 6.39 -8.06
N ILE A 203 10.04 5.56 -7.70
CA ILE A 203 8.76 6.01 -7.14
C ILE A 203 8.61 5.39 -5.75
N PRO A 204 8.72 6.17 -4.65
CA PRO A 204 8.65 5.62 -3.30
C PRO A 204 7.35 4.85 -3.04
N GLY A 205 7.50 3.62 -2.51
CA GLY A 205 6.40 2.74 -2.15
C GLY A 205 6.09 1.65 -3.19
N ILE A 206 6.59 1.78 -4.41
CA ILE A 206 6.44 0.80 -5.50
C ILE A 206 7.79 0.45 -6.12
N ARG A 207 7.84 -0.65 -6.87
CA ARG A 207 9.08 -1.15 -7.49
C ARG A 207 8.78 -1.79 -8.84
N ARG A 208 9.74 -1.70 -9.76
CA ARG A 208 9.80 -2.58 -10.92
C ARG A 208 10.48 -3.87 -10.47
N TRP A 209 9.71 -4.94 -10.35
CA TRP A 209 10.23 -6.20 -9.83
C TRP A 209 10.94 -6.98 -10.95
N PRO A 210 12.23 -7.34 -10.80
CA PRO A 210 12.82 -8.37 -11.63
C PRO A 210 12.08 -9.68 -11.40
N ALA A 211 11.93 -10.50 -12.44
CA ALA A 211 11.15 -11.75 -12.36
C ALA A 211 11.60 -12.66 -11.20
N ALA A 212 12.91 -12.74 -10.93
CA ALA A 212 13.48 -13.55 -9.84
C ALA A 212 13.13 -13.05 -8.43
N TYR A 213 12.70 -11.79 -8.29
CA TYR A 213 12.39 -11.15 -7.01
C TYR A 213 10.92 -10.74 -6.87
N LEU A 214 10.06 -11.21 -7.78
CA LEU A 214 8.62 -10.96 -7.67
C LEU A 214 8.11 -11.41 -6.28
N PRO A 215 7.27 -10.60 -5.61
CA PRO A 215 6.67 -11.01 -4.35
C PRO A 215 5.96 -12.37 -4.49
N LYS A 216 6.15 -13.28 -3.54
CA LYS A 216 5.57 -14.63 -3.60
C LYS A 216 4.04 -14.62 -3.58
N ILE A 217 3.43 -13.53 -3.13
CA ILE A 217 1.97 -13.33 -3.17
C ILE A 217 1.44 -12.89 -4.54
N PHE A 218 2.31 -12.54 -5.49
CA PHE A 218 1.91 -12.03 -6.79
C PHE A 218 1.48 -13.16 -7.74
N ASP A 219 0.36 -12.94 -8.42
CA ASP A 219 -0.17 -13.80 -9.47
C ASP A 219 -0.43 -12.94 -10.72
N ALA A 220 0.38 -13.13 -11.75
CA ALA A 220 0.31 -12.33 -12.97
C ALA A 220 -1.02 -12.50 -13.73
N SER A 221 -1.68 -13.66 -13.63
CA SER A 221 -2.95 -13.89 -14.36
C SER A 221 -4.12 -13.09 -13.78
N ARG A 222 -3.90 -12.38 -12.67
CA ARG A 222 -4.90 -11.53 -12.01
C ARG A 222 -4.80 -10.06 -12.39
N VAL A 223 -3.82 -9.68 -13.20
CA VAL A 223 -3.60 -8.32 -13.67
C VAL A 223 -3.76 -8.32 -15.18
N ASP A 224 -4.79 -7.66 -15.68
CA ASP A 224 -5.12 -7.64 -17.12
C ASP A 224 -4.15 -6.76 -17.91
N ARG A 225 -3.61 -5.70 -17.26
CA ARG A 225 -2.65 -4.78 -17.86
C ARG A 225 -1.69 -4.21 -16.83
N VAL A 226 -0.44 -4.00 -17.22
CA VAL A 226 0.54 -3.24 -16.45
C VAL A 226 0.92 -1.97 -17.21
N ILE A 227 0.88 -0.81 -16.55
CA ILE A 227 1.30 0.48 -17.08
C ILE A 227 2.60 0.90 -16.41
N ASP A 228 3.62 1.20 -17.22
CA ASP A 228 4.89 1.73 -16.77
C ASP A 228 4.78 3.25 -16.57
N ILE A 229 5.24 3.73 -15.40
CA ILE A 229 5.12 5.12 -14.98
C ILE A 229 6.51 5.73 -14.85
N ALA A 230 6.77 6.80 -15.61
CA ALA A 230 7.99 7.56 -15.43
C ALA A 230 7.94 8.39 -14.14
N GLN A 231 9.09 8.59 -13.50
CA GLN A 231 9.19 9.34 -12.26
C GLN A 231 8.61 10.75 -12.39
N GLN A 232 8.91 11.45 -13.49
CA GLN A 232 8.42 12.80 -13.76
C GLN A 232 6.89 12.87 -13.84
N ASP A 233 6.25 11.84 -14.41
CA ASP A 233 4.80 11.76 -14.54
C ASP A 233 4.14 11.56 -13.17
N ALA A 234 4.72 10.70 -12.33
CA ALA A 234 4.27 10.52 -10.96
C ALA A 234 4.42 11.81 -10.13
N VAL A 235 5.54 12.53 -10.25
CA VAL A 235 5.73 13.84 -9.60
C VAL A 235 4.68 14.84 -10.09
N GLY A 236 4.56 15.00 -11.40
CA GLY A 236 3.65 15.95 -12.03
C GLY A 236 2.21 15.73 -11.59
N ARG A 237 1.72 14.50 -11.71
CA ARG A 237 0.35 14.12 -11.33
C ARG A 237 0.09 14.24 -9.83
N THR A 238 1.08 13.95 -8.99
CA THR A 238 0.96 14.20 -7.53
C THR A 238 0.75 15.68 -7.24
N ARG A 239 1.57 16.56 -7.83
CA ARG A 239 1.47 18.01 -7.63
C ARG A 239 0.17 18.58 -8.19
N GLU A 240 -0.31 18.05 -9.31
CA GLU A 240 -1.58 18.45 -9.90
C GLU A 240 -2.78 18.03 -9.04
N LEU A 241 -2.79 16.81 -8.49
CA LEU A 241 -3.84 16.35 -7.56
C LEU A 241 -3.99 17.31 -6.37
N VAL A 242 -2.86 17.75 -5.79
CA VAL A 242 -2.89 18.76 -4.71
C VAL A 242 -3.49 20.07 -5.19
N ARG A 243 -3.00 20.60 -6.32
CA ARG A 243 -3.40 21.94 -6.79
C ARG A 243 -4.82 22.01 -7.33
N ARG A 244 -5.35 20.92 -7.88
CA ARG A 244 -6.63 20.90 -8.61
C ARG A 244 -7.74 20.19 -7.85
N GLU A 245 -7.44 19.16 -7.06
CA GLU A 245 -8.44 18.42 -6.26
C GLU A 245 -8.27 18.63 -4.75
N GLY A 246 -7.18 19.25 -4.28
CA GLY A 246 -6.87 19.33 -2.86
C GLY A 246 -6.47 17.98 -2.23
N ILE A 247 -6.20 16.96 -3.05
CA ILE A 247 -5.81 15.63 -2.59
C ILE A 247 -4.31 15.62 -2.26
N PHE A 248 -4.00 15.76 -0.97
CA PHE A 248 -2.62 15.74 -0.46
C PHE A 248 -2.11 14.32 -0.18
N ALA A 249 -1.46 13.72 -1.17
CA ALA A 249 -1.05 12.31 -1.17
C ALA A 249 0.41 12.10 -1.61
N GLY A 250 0.97 10.90 -1.36
CA GLY A 250 2.33 10.55 -1.75
C GLY A 250 2.53 10.24 -3.25
N MET A 251 3.80 10.09 -3.66
CA MET A 251 4.18 9.99 -5.08
C MET A 251 3.60 8.77 -5.82
N SER A 252 3.46 7.62 -5.13
CA SER A 252 2.83 6.43 -5.72
C SER A 252 1.34 6.63 -6.02
N THR A 253 0.66 7.52 -5.28
CA THR A 253 -0.71 7.95 -5.60
C THR A 253 -0.75 8.73 -6.91
N GLY A 254 0.20 9.63 -7.16
CA GLY A 254 0.30 10.31 -8.46
C GLY A 254 0.56 9.35 -9.61
N GLY A 255 1.37 8.31 -9.39
CA GLY A 255 1.57 7.24 -10.38
C GLY A 255 0.31 6.40 -10.64
N ALA A 256 -0.45 6.03 -9.59
CA ALA A 256 -1.74 5.37 -9.73
C ALA A 256 -2.75 6.25 -10.48
N PHE A 257 -2.79 7.55 -10.16
CA PHE A 257 -3.66 8.51 -10.84
C PHE A 257 -3.27 8.72 -12.30
N HIS A 258 -1.97 8.77 -12.62
CA HIS A 258 -1.50 8.83 -14.00
C HIS A 258 -2.04 7.65 -14.83
N ALA A 259 -1.90 6.43 -14.32
CA ALA A 259 -2.42 5.22 -14.96
C ALA A 259 -3.95 5.27 -15.09
N ALA A 260 -4.66 5.72 -14.06
CA ALA A 260 -6.12 5.82 -14.07
C ALA A 260 -6.62 6.84 -15.09
N LEU A 261 -5.94 7.98 -15.23
CA LEU A 261 -6.27 8.98 -16.22
C LEU A 261 -5.99 8.48 -17.65
N GLN A 262 -4.92 7.72 -17.85
CA GLN A 262 -4.66 7.06 -19.13
C GLN A 262 -5.80 6.10 -19.50
N VAL A 263 -6.21 5.22 -18.57
CA VAL A 263 -7.33 4.30 -18.78
C VAL A 263 -8.63 5.05 -19.07
N ALA A 264 -8.93 6.11 -18.32
CA ALA A 264 -10.13 6.91 -18.51
C ALA A 264 -10.20 7.56 -19.91
N ASN A 265 -9.06 8.00 -20.45
CA ASN A 265 -8.98 8.59 -21.78
C ASN A 265 -9.10 7.58 -22.93
N GLU A 266 -9.01 6.28 -22.64
CA GLU A 266 -9.08 5.20 -23.63
C GLU A 266 -10.47 4.56 -23.74
N ILE A 267 -11.44 4.98 -22.91
CA ILE A 267 -12.79 4.39 -22.83
C ILE A 267 -13.90 5.42 -23.08
N ASP A 268 -15.02 4.95 -23.64
CA ASP A 268 -16.19 5.80 -23.91
C ASP A 268 -17.10 5.97 -22.67
N GLU A 269 -17.17 4.96 -21.80
CA GLU A 269 -17.95 4.96 -20.56
C GLU A 269 -17.31 4.05 -19.50
N GLY A 270 -17.50 4.36 -18.21
CA GLY A 270 -17.07 3.48 -17.12
C GLY A 270 -16.74 4.17 -15.80
N VAL A 271 -16.39 3.36 -14.80
CA VAL A 271 -15.97 3.82 -13.47
C VAL A 271 -14.58 3.27 -13.17
N VAL A 272 -13.59 4.17 -13.12
CA VAL A 272 -12.19 3.87 -12.82
C VAL A 272 -11.92 4.21 -11.36
N VAL A 273 -11.42 3.24 -10.58
CA VAL A 273 -11.02 3.45 -9.19
C VAL A 273 -9.53 3.22 -9.05
N PHE A 274 -8.81 4.22 -8.52
CA PHE A 274 -7.39 4.09 -8.18
C PHE A 274 -7.14 4.22 -6.68
N VAL A 275 -6.05 3.63 -6.21
CA VAL A 275 -5.67 3.67 -4.78
C VAL A 275 -4.80 4.87 -4.48
N ALA A 276 -5.28 5.78 -3.63
CA ALA A 276 -4.49 6.84 -3.03
C ALA A 276 -3.80 6.31 -1.77
N CYS A 277 -2.53 5.89 -1.92
CA CYS A 277 -1.84 4.96 -1.04
C CYS A 277 -1.55 5.49 0.38
N ASP A 278 -1.28 6.78 0.50
CA ASP A 278 -0.92 7.47 1.74
C ASP A 278 -1.09 8.99 1.60
N ARG A 279 -0.97 9.71 2.72
CA ARG A 279 -0.95 11.18 2.74
C ARG A 279 0.41 11.74 2.32
N GLY A 280 0.41 13.00 1.90
CA GLY A 280 1.61 13.72 1.44
C GLY A 280 2.57 14.16 2.55
N ASP A 281 2.17 14.12 3.83
CA ASP A 281 2.94 14.72 4.94
C ASP A 281 4.38 14.20 5.03
N ARG A 282 4.58 12.90 4.80
CA ARG A 282 5.89 12.21 4.90
C ARG A 282 6.83 12.49 3.73
N TYR A 283 6.39 13.32 2.79
CA TYR A 283 7.13 13.66 1.58
C TYR A 283 7.52 15.15 1.56
N LEU A 284 7.13 15.94 2.56
CA LEU A 284 7.47 17.36 2.66
C LEU A 284 8.97 17.61 2.83
N SER A 285 9.69 16.65 3.43
CA SER A 285 11.15 16.68 3.58
C SER A 285 11.90 16.19 2.33
N SER A 286 11.20 15.96 1.21
CA SER A 286 11.75 15.54 -0.08
C SER A 286 11.38 16.54 -1.19
N ASP A 287 11.99 16.40 -2.36
CA ASP A 287 11.74 17.28 -3.52
C ASP A 287 10.35 17.09 -4.18
N LEU A 288 9.47 16.25 -3.62
CA LEU A 288 8.17 15.94 -4.23
C LEU A 288 7.28 17.18 -4.38
N PHE A 289 7.29 18.13 -3.44
CA PHE A 289 6.36 19.26 -3.43
C PHE A 289 6.96 20.63 -3.72
N GLY A 290 8.29 20.76 -3.84
CA GLY A 290 8.96 22.02 -4.11
C GLY A 290 10.25 22.11 -3.35
#